data_AF-A0A7G1IMQ8-F1
#
_entry.id   AF-A0A7G1IMQ8-F1
#
_cell.length_a   1.000
_cell.length_b   1.000
_cell.length_c   1.000
_cell.angle_alpha   90.00
_cell.angle_beta   90.00
_cell.angle_gamma   90.00
#
_symmetry.space_group_name_H-M   'P 1'
#
loop_
_entity.id
_entity.type
_entity.pdbx_description
1 polymer ?
#
loop_
_entity_poly.entity_id
_entity_poly.type
_entity_poly.pdbx_seq_one_letter_code
_entity_poly.pdbx_strand_id
1 'polypeptide(L)'
;MASGEEVVDIAVSVDRPVVGARLPARVRAPRAGLTFEFVVAEPGWTMYMVSHFHYDPVWWNTQAGYTSQWREDPPGRARQANGFELVRAHLELARRDPDYKFVLAEVDYLKPYWDTHPEDRADLRRFLAEGRVEVMGGTYNEPNTNLTSPETTIRNLVHGTGFQRHVLGADPATAWQLDVFGHDPQFPGWPPTRG
;
A
#
# COMPACT_ATOMS: atom_id res chain seq x y z
N MET A 1 -2.84 -40.81 -47.95
CA MET A 1 -1.91 -39.91 -47.25
C MET A 1 -2.77 -38.95 -46.47
N ALA A 2 -2.81 -39.07 -45.14
CA ALA A 2 -3.58 -38.16 -44.31
C ALA A 2 -2.92 -36.77 -44.37
N SER A 3 -3.69 -35.74 -44.73
CA SER A 3 -3.23 -34.35 -44.62
C SER A 3 -3.03 -34.07 -43.13
N GLY A 4 -1.78 -33.94 -42.71
CA GLY A 4 -1.46 -33.53 -41.34
C GLY A 4 -1.79 -32.05 -41.16
N GLU A 5 -2.53 -31.74 -40.10
CA GLU A 5 -2.73 -30.37 -39.64
C GLU A 5 -1.57 -30.03 -38.69
N GLU A 6 -0.88 -28.92 -38.94
CA GLU A 6 0.25 -28.45 -38.13
C GLU A 6 -0.10 -27.06 -37.59
N VAL A 7 -0.03 -26.89 -36.27
CA VAL A 7 -0.33 -25.63 -35.59
C VAL A 7 0.97 -24.89 -35.34
N VAL A 8 1.01 -23.60 -35.69
CA VAL A 8 2.16 -22.72 -35.48
C VAL A 8 1.74 -21.52 -34.64
N ASP A 9 2.37 -21.35 -33.48
CA ASP A 9 2.15 -20.20 -32.61
C ASP A 9 3.08 -19.05 -33.00
N ILE A 10 2.53 -17.84 -33.15
CA ILE A 10 3.27 -16.63 -33.52
C ILE A 10 3.04 -15.57 -32.43
N ALA A 11 4.12 -15.19 -31.73
CA ALA A 11 4.06 -14.10 -30.76
C ALA A 11 3.90 -12.75 -31.47
N VAL A 12 2.94 -11.95 -31.02
CA VAL A 12 2.67 -10.59 -31.54
C VAL A 12 2.91 -9.59 -30.41
N SER A 13 3.74 -8.58 -30.67
CA SER A 13 3.90 -7.43 -29.80
C SER A 13 3.22 -6.23 -30.46
N VAL A 14 2.38 -5.51 -29.70
CA VAL A 14 1.65 -4.33 -30.17
C VAL A 14 2.26 -3.11 -29.49
N ASP A 15 2.72 -2.14 -30.28
CA ASP A 15 3.13 -0.84 -29.76
C ASP A 15 1.90 -0.05 -29.31
N ARG A 16 1.93 0.50 -28.09
CA ARG A 16 0.84 1.27 -27.45
C ARG A 16 -0.52 0.52 -27.51
N PRO A 17 -0.66 -0.62 -26.83
CA PRO A 17 -1.86 -1.43 -26.88
C PRO A 17 -3.07 -0.68 -26.36
N VAL A 18 -4.17 -0.69 -27.12
CA VAL A 18 -5.50 -0.27 -26.67
C VAL A 18 -6.34 -1.53 -26.47
N VAL A 19 -6.61 -1.88 -25.21
CA VAL A 19 -7.37 -3.08 -24.87
C VAL A 19 -8.74 -3.07 -25.58
N GLY A 20 -9.10 -4.21 -26.17
CA GLY A 20 -10.33 -4.38 -26.95
C GLY A 20 -10.25 -3.89 -28.40
N ALA A 21 -9.17 -3.20 -28.81
CA ALA A 21 -9.00 -2.79 -30.20
C ALA A 21 -8.82 -4.01 -31.12
N ARG A 22 -9.48 -3.97 -32.28
CA ARG A 22 -9.31 -4.96 -33.35
C ARG A 22 -8.27 -4.45 -34.34
N LEU A 23 -7.19 -5.20 -34.50
CA LEU A 23 -6.08 -4.83 -35.37
C LEU A 23 -5.97 -5.82 -36.53
N PRO A 24 -5.86 -5.33 -37.78
CA PRO A 24 -5.59 -6.20 -38.92
C PRO A 24 -4.14 -6.69 -38.89
N ALA A 25 -3.94 -7.95 -39.24
CA ALA A 25 -2.64 -8.59 -39.33
C ALA A 25 -2.52 -9.44 -40.60
N ARG A 26 -1.29 -9.67 -41.04
CA ARG A 26 -1.00 -10.52 -42.20
C ARG A 26 0.17 -11.44 -41.90
N VAL A 27 -0.07 -12.75 -42.04
CA VAL A 27 1.00 -13.76 -42.06
C VAL A 27 1.45 -13.98 -43.51
N ARG A 28 2.76 -14.06 -43.74
CA ARG A 28 3.35 -14.43 -45.02
C ARG A 28 4.23 -15.67 -44.85
N ALA A 29 4.01 -16.66 -45.73
CA ALA A 29 4.86 -17.81 -45.94
C ALA A 29 5.41 -17.79 -47.39
N PRO A 30 6.45 -18.57 -47.74
CA PRO A 30 7.06 -18.51 -49.07
C PRO A 30 6.10 -18.74 -50.25
N ARG A 31 4.99 -19.46 -50.03
CA ARG A 31 4.00 -19.81 -51.06
C ARG A 31 2.55 -19.45 -50.70
N ALA A 32 2.32 -18.76 -49.58
CA ALA A 32 0.98 -18.45 -49.10
C ALA A 32 0.96 -17.18 -48.22
N GLY A 33 -0.20 -16.58 -48.06
CA GLY A 33 -0.40 -15.50 -47.11
C GLY A 33 -1.85 -15.44 -46.65
N LEU A 34 -2.05 -15.03 -45.41
CA LEU A 34 -3.37 -14.92 -44.79
C LEU A 34 -3.49 -13.55 -44.12
N THR A 35 -4.62 -12.88 -44.34
CA THR A 35 -4.99 -11.68 -43.58
C THR A 35 -6.05 -12.07 -42.56
N PHE A 36 -5.91 -11.59 -41.34
CA PHE A 36 -6.81 -11.87 -40.23
C PHE A 36 -6.89 -10.64 -39.33
N GLU A 37 -7.81 -10.65 -38.37
CA GLU A 37 -7.86 -9.67 -37.29
C GLU A 37 -7.56 -10.36 -35.96
N PHE A 38 -6.94 -9.63 -35.04
CA PHE A 38 -6.84 -10.05 -33.65
C PHE A 38 -7.29 -8.93 -32.73
N VAL A 39 -7.71 -9.28 -31.53
CA VAL A 39 -8.08 -8.33 -30.47
C VAL A 39 -6.88 -8.14 -29.56
N VAL A 40 -6.55 -6.88 -29.26
CA VAL A 40 -5.60 -6.56 -28.19
C VAL A 40 -6.26 -6.96 -26.87
N ALA A 41 -5.86 -8.12 -26.34
CA ALA A 41 -6.42 -8.65 -25.11
C ALA A 41 -6.03 -7.78 -23.90
N GLU A 42 -6.89 -7.77 -22.89
CA GLU A 42 -6.48 -7.42 -21.54
C GLU A 42 -5.26 -8.30 -21.18
N PRO A 43 -4.24 -7.80 -20.48
CA PRO A 43 -3.10 -8.62 -20.05
C PRO A 43 -3.52 -9.82 -19.17
N GLY A 44 -4.77 -9.85 -18.70
CA GLY A 44 -5.35 -10.91 -17.88
C GLY A 44 -4.98 -10.79 -16.40
N TRP A 45 -4.27 -9.73 -16.02
CA TRP A 45 -3.86 -9.43 -14.66
C TRP A 45 -3.99 -7.94 -14.37
N THR A 46 -4.24 -7.63 -13.09
CA THR A 46 -4.26 -6.26 -12.56
C THR A 46 -3.14 -6.13 -11.55
N MET A 47 -2.26 -5.15 -11.74
CA MET A 47 -1.20 -4.84 -10.78
C MET A 47 -1.66 -3.70 -9.86
N TYR A 48 -1.70 -3.97 -8.55
CA TYR A 48 -1.96 -2.95 -7.53
C TYR A 48 -0.65 -2.49 -6.93
N MET A 49 -0.31 -1.22 -7.13
CA MET A 49 0.84 -0.60 -6.49
C MET A 49 0.39 0.08 -5.20
N VAL A 50 0.74 -0.50 -4.05
CA VAL A 50 0.35 0.02 -2.73
C VAL A 50 1.49 0.84 -2.15
N SER A 51 1.42 2.17 -2.34
CA SER A 51 2.42 3.10 -1.81
C SER A 51 2.33 3.17 -0.29
N HIS A 52 3.44 2.86 0.39
CA HIS A 52 3.55 2.83 1.84
C HIS A 52 4.99 3.13 2.28
N PHE A 53 5.18 3.32 3.58
CA PHE A 53 6.48 3.20 4.24
C PHE A 53 6.32 2.34 5.49
N HIS A 54 7.37 1.63 5.86
CA HIS A 54 7.46 0.95 7.15
C HIS A 54 8.21 1.83 8.15
N TYR A 55 7.79 1.83 9.41
CA TYR A 55 8.32 2.75 10.40
C TYR A 55 8.43 2.17 11.81
N ASP A 56 9.56 1.55 12.12
CA ASP A 56 9.83 1.04 13.46
C ASP A 56 9.81 2.17 14.51
N PRO A 57 8.87 2.16 15.46
CA PRO A 57 8.78 3.21 16.47
C PRO A 57 9.97 3.17 17.43
N VAL A 58 10.55 2.00 17.67
CA VAL A 58 11.76 1.83 18.48
C VAL A 58 12.58 0.67 17.91
N TRP A 59 13.74 0.99 17.32
CA TRP A 59 14.68 -0.02 16.83
C TRP A 59 16.12 0.48 16.96
N TRP A 60 16.65 1.09 15.91
CA TRP A 60 17.99 1.70 15.93
C TRP A 60 18.02 3.09 16.61
N ASN A 61 16.84 3.66 16.89
CA ASN A 61 16.64 4.91 17.61
C ASN A 61 15.41 4.80 18.53
N THR A 62 15.20 5.83 19.34
CA THR A 62 14.00 6.01 20.15
C THR A 62 12.84 6.56 19.31
N GLN A 63 11.61 6.32 19.75
CA GLN A 63 10.41 6.91 19.14
C GLN A 63 10.49 8.43 19.09
N ALA A 64 11.03 9.07 20.13
CA ALA A 64 11.22 10.52 20.16
C ALA A 64 12.19 10.99 19.06
N GLY A 65 13.29 10.28 18.83
CA GLY A 65 14.23 10.59 17.75
C GLY A 65 13.60 10.46 16.36
N TYR A 66 12.67 9.52 16.24
CA TYR A 66 11.94 9.19 15.02
C TYR A 66 10.71 10.07 14.76
N THR A 67 10.12 10.65 15.80
CA THR A 67 8.95 11.56 15.71
C THR A 67 9.30 12.98 16.11
N SER A 68 10.59 13.34 16.00
CA SER A 68 11.08 14.67 16.36
C SER A 68 10.78 15.71 15.29
N GLN A 69 10.30 16.89 15.66
CA GLN A 69 10.29 18.06 14.76
C GLN A 69 11.70 18.63 14.52
N TRP A 70 12.68 18.24 15.34
CA TRP A 70 14.08 18.63 15.19
C TRP A 70 14.82 17.71 14.24
N ARG A 71 15.69 18.31 13.40
CA ARG A 71 16.68 17.60 12.59
C ARG A 71 18.06 17.81 13.18
N GLU A 72 18.83 16.73 13.27
CA GLU A 72 20.24 16.80 13.64
C GLU A 72 21.06 17.40 12.47
N ASP A 73 21.97 18.32 12.78
CA ASP A 73 22.93 18.90 11.83
C ASP A 73 24.35 18.88 12.43
N PRO A 74 25.31 18.10 11.87
CA PRO A 74 25.16 17.25 10.68
C PRO A 74 24.30 16.00 10.94
N PRO A 75 23.71 15.36 9.92
CA PRO A 75 22.89 14.17 10.12
C PRO A 75 23.68 13.03 10.77
N GLY A 76 23.18 12.51 11.89
CA GLY A 76 23.76 11.35 12.56
C GLY A 76 23.68 10.05 11.74
N ARG A 77 24.27 8.98 12.28
CA ARG A 77 24.41 7.68 11.59
C ARG A 77 23.09 7.08 11.10
N ALA A 78 21.98 7.38 11.76
CA ALA A 78 20.67 6.85 11.38
C ALA A 78 20.15 7.47 10.07
N ARG A 79 20.56 8.70 9.67
CA ARG A 79 20.13 9.42 8.46
C ARG A 79 18.62 9.31 8.13
N GLN A 80 17.77 9.10 9.12
CA GLN A 80 16.36 8.85 8.87
C GLN A 80 15.65 10.19 8.71
N ALA A 81 14.92 10.35 7.60
CA ALA A 81 13.82 11.29 7.60
C ALA A 81 12.89 10.84 8.74
N ASN A 82 12.58 11.75 9.67
CA ASN A 82 11.65 11.43 10.75
C ASN A 82 10.31 11.00 10.13
N GLY A 83 9.50 10.22 10.86
CA GLY A 83 8.23 9.69 10.33
C GLY A 83 7.29 10.79 9.82
N PHE A 84 7.44 12.02 10.33
CA PHE A 84 6.64 13.17 9.91
C PHE A 84 6.93 13.62 8.49
N GLU A 85 8.20 13.64 8.07
CA GLU A 85 8.55 14.00 6.70
C GLU A 85 8.00 12.99 5.69
N LEU A 86 7.93 11.70 6.07
CA LEU A 86 7.35 10.66 5.23
C LEU A 86 5.84 10.86 5.07
N VAL A 87 5.11 11.11 6.17
CA VAL A 87 3.68 11.43 6.11
C VAL A 87 3.44 12.68 5.27
N ARG A 88 4.22 13.74 5.49
CA ARG A 88 4.10 15.00 4.74
C ARG A 88 4.41 14.83 3.26
N ALA A 89 5.40 14.02 2.90
CA ALA A 89 5.71 13.72 1.50
C ALA A 89 4.54 13.03 0.79
N HIS A 90 3.88 12.06 1.45
CA HIS A 90 2.69 11.42 0.90
C HIS A 90 1.52 12.40 0.74
N LEU A 91 1.26 13.24 1.74
CA LEU A 91 0.21 14.27 1.65
C LEU A 91 0.49 15.26 0.51
N GLU A 92 1.74 15.70 0.34
CA GLU A 92 2.15 16.57 -0.76
C GLU A 92 1.95 15.92 -2.13
N LEU A 93 2.27 14.64 -2.28
CA LEU A 93 2.01 13.91 -3.51
C LEU A 93 0.50 13.81 -3.78
N ALA A 94 -0.31 13.50 -2.76
CA ALA A 94 -1.76 13.44 -2.90
C ALA A 94 -2.40 14.81 -3.21
N ARG A 95 -1.81 15.92 -2.76
CA ARG A 95 -2.23 17.28 -3.14
C ARG A 95 -1.99 17.54 -4.63
N ARG A 96 -0.88 17.04 -5.18
CA ARG A 96 -0.42 17.35 -6.56
C ARG A 96 -1.03 16.42 -7.60
N ASP A 97 -1.25 15.17 -7.26
CA ASP A 97 -1.75 14.15 -8.16
C ASP A 97 -3.07 13.59 -7.60
N PRO A 98 -4.24 13.84 -8.24
CA PRO A 98 -5.53 13.35 -7.76
C PRO A 98 -5.68 11.82 -7.81
N ASP A 99 -4.88 11.12 -8.61
CA ASP A 99 -4.93 9.66 -8.72
C ASP A 99 -4.01 8.96 -7.72
N TYR A 100 -3.11 9.72 -7.08
CA TYR A 100 -2.20 9.17 -6.09
C TYR A 100 -2.94 8.65 -4.86
N LYS A 101 -2.64 7.40 -4.50
CA LYS A 101 -3.13 6.69 -3.32
C LYS A 101 -1.98 6.14 -2.49
N PHE A 102 -2.16 6.15 -1.18
CA PHE A 102 -1.17 5.61 -0.25
C PHE A 102 -1.84 5.08 1.01
N VAL A 103 -1.07 4.34 1.80
CA VAL A 103 -1.54 3.78 3.06
C VAL A 103 -0.66 4.24 4.22
N LEU A 104 -1.27 4.39 5.39
CA LEU A 104 -0.61 4.64 6.66
C LEU A 104 -1.05 3.52 7.63
N ALA A 105 -0.23 3.15 8.61
CA ALA A 105 -0.53 1.97 9.44
C ALA A 105 -0.50 2.27 10.94
N GLU A 106 0.57 2.89 11.44
CA GLU A 106 0.87 2.80 12.87
C GLU A 106 0.53 4.09 13.62
N VAL A 107 -0.12 3.95 14.78
CA VAL A 107 -0.47 5.07 15.66
C VAL A 107 0.78 5.75 16.21
N ASP A 108 1.89 5.01 16.35
CA ASP A 108 3.14 5.51 16.92
C ASP A 108 3.76 6.71 16.19
N TYR A 109 3.55 6.84 14.88
CA TYR A 109 3.90 8.06 14.16
C TYR A 109 2.67 8.91 13.82
N LEU A 110 1.49 8.32 13.63
CA LEU A 110 0.29 9.06 13.26
C LEU A 110 -0.23 9.95 14.38
N LYS A 111 -0.22 9.49 15.64
CA LYS A 111 -0.69 10.29 16.78
C LYS A 111 0.21 11.50 17.02
N PRO A 112 1.56 11.37 17.11
CA PRO A 112 2.42 12.53 17.22
C PRO A 112 2.34 13.46 16.02
N TYR A 113 2.22 12.92 14.79
CA TYR A 113 2.04 13.74 13.59
C TYR A 113 0.75 14.56 13.67
N TRP A 114 -0.37 13.90 13.97
CA TRP A 114 -1.68 14.52 14.10
C TRP A 114 -1.69 15.62 15.15
N ASP A 115 -1.03 15.41 16.29
CA ASP A 115 -0.95 16.40 17.38
C ASP A 115 -0.15 17.64 16.98
N THR A 116 0.92 17.45 16.21
CA THR A 116 1.92 18.50 15.91
C THR A 116 1.71 19.23 14.58
N HIS A 117 0.91 18.66 13.65
CA HIS A 117 0.61 19.23 12.33
C HIS A 117 -0.90 19.45 12.14
N PRO A 118 -1.54 20.34 12.92
CA PRO A 118 -2.97 20.58 12.83
C PRO A 118 -3.43 21.07 11.43
N GLU A 119 -2.54 21.72 10.68
CA GLU A 119 -2.77 22.21 9.31
C GLU A 119 -3.08 21.10 8.31
N ASP A 120 -2.54 19.89 8.52
CA ASP A 120 -2.69 18.76 7.59
C ASP A 120 -3.95 17.94 7.85
N ARG A 121 -4.61 18.14 9.00
CA ARG A 121 -5.75 17.32 9.44
C ARG A 121 -6.93 17.36 8.48
N ALA A 122 -7.20 18.54 7.90
CA ALA A 122 -8.30 18.72 6.96
C ALA A 122 -8.06 17.94 5.66
N ASP A 123 -6.83 17.99 5.14
CA ASP A 123 -6.45 17.23 3.96
C ASP A 123 -6.45 15.73 4.22
N LEU A 124 -5.90 15.29 5.35
CA LEU A 124 -5.90 13.87 5.71
C LEU A 124 -7.33 13.32 5.78
N ARG A 125 -8.25 14.03 6.46
CA ARG A 125 -9.67 13.63 6.51
C ARG A 125 -10.35 13.64 5.16
N ARG A 126 -10.04 14.63 4.33
CA ARG A 126 -10.56 14.70 2.96
C ARG A 126 -10.07 13.52 2.13
N PHE A 127 -8.78 13.19 2.15
CA PHE A 127 -8.23 12.06 1.42
C PHE A 127 -8.74 10.70 1.93
N LEU A 128 -9.02 10.56 3.23
CA LEU A 128 -9.72 9.40 3.78
C LEU A 128 -11.13 9.26 3.18
N ALA A 129 -11.91 10.34 3.17
CA ALA A 129 -13.25 10.35 2.60
C ALA A 129 -13.27 10.10 1.07
N GLU A 130 -12.23 10.56 0.36
CA GLU A 130 -12.04 10.33 -1.07
C GLU A 130 -11.51 8.90 -1.38
N GLY A 131 -11.18 8.09 -0.37
CA GLY A 131 -10.59 6.75 -0.57
C GLY A 131 -9.21 6.78 -1.23
N ARG A 132 -8.45 7.84 -0.94
CA ARG A 132 -7.09 8.07 -1.43
C ARG A 132 -6.03 7.77 -0.38
N VAL A 133 -6.43 7.82 0.89
CA VAL A 133 -5.67 7.28 2.01
C VAL A 133 -6.48 6.15 2.64
N GLU A 134 -5.81 5.05 2.93
CA GLU A 134 -6.33 4.00 3.83
C GLU A 134 -5.44 3.94 5.07
N VAL A 135 -6.06 3.87 6.25
CA VAL A 135 -5.34 3.50 7.46
C VAL A 135 -5.48 2.01 7.67
N MET A 136 -4.34 1.32 7.65
CA MET A 136 -4.18 -0.12 7.71
C MET A 136 -3.85 -0.58 9.14
N GLY A 137 -3.93 -1.89 9.38
CA GLY A 137 -3.47 -2.54 10.61
C GLY A 137 -4.53 -2.63 11.70
N GLY A 138 -5.20 -1.52 12.02
CA GLY A 138 -6.14 -1.47 13.15
C GLY A 138 -5.48 -1.60 14.53
N THR A 139 -4.16 -1.65 14.59
CA THR A 139 -3.34 -1.82 15.78
C THR A 139 -2.64 -0.52 16.15
N TYR A 140 -2.16 -0.42 17.39
CA TYR A 140 -1.41 0.74 17.84
C TYR A 140 -0.05 0.82 17.14
N ASN A 141 0.60 -0.34 16.99
CA ASN A 141 1.81 -0.52 16.19
C ASN A 141 1.74 -1.88 15.48
N GLU A 142 2.86 -2.39 14.97
CA GLU A 142 2.92 -3.74 14.42
C GLU A 142 3.33 -4.74 15.52
N PRO A 143 2.39 -5.38 16.26
CA PRO A 143 2.74 -6.20 17.41
C PRO A 143 3.38 -7.53 16.99
N ASN A 144 4.51 -7.87 17.61
CA ASN A 144 5.09 -9.21 17.49
C ASN A 144 4.31 -10.20 18.36
N THR A 145 3.20 -10.70 17.81
CA THR A 145 2.18 -11.47 18.53
C THR A 145 2.69 -12.79 19.10
N ASN A 146 3.79 -13.32 18.57
CA ASN A 146 4.42 -14.54 19.10
C ASN A 146 5.10 -14.32 20.46
N LEU A 147 5.41 -13.08 20.82
CA LEU A 147 6.15 -12.70 22.03
C LEU A 147 5.27 -11.98 23.06
N THR A 148 4.01 -11.71 22.74
CA THR A 148 3.08 -10.95 23.59
C THR A 148 1.89 -11.79 23.99
N SER A 149 1.35 -11.55 25.19
CA SER A 149 0.12 -12.22 25.61
C SER A 149 -1.09 -11.75 24.79
N PRO A 150 -2.18 -12.56 24.72
CA PRO A 150 -3.42 -12.15 24.07
C PRO A 150 -3.99 -10.84 24.62
N GLU A 151 -3.90 -10.61 25.94
CA GLU A 151 -4.35 -9.36 26.56
C GLU A 151 -3.57 -8.15 26.02
N THR A 152 -2.25 -8.25 25.91
CA THR A 152 -1.41 -7.18 25.36
C THR A 152 -1.78 -6.88 23.91
N THR A 153 -2.01 -7.92 23.09
CA THR A 153 -2.41 -7.72 21.70
C THR A 153 -3.81 -7.10 21.59
N ILE A 154 -4.76 -7.52 22.43
CA ILE A 154 -6.09 -6.91 22.48
C ILE A 154 -6.01 -5.43 22.87
N ARG A 155 -5.21 -5.07 23.87
CA ARG A 155 -4.99 -3.67 24.24
C ARG A 155 -4.39 -2.87 23.08
N ASN A 156 -3.43 -3.46 22.37
CA ASN A 156 -2.82 -2.85 21.19
C ASN A 156 -3.87 -2.57 20.09
N LEU A 157 -4.75 -3.54 19.81
CA LEU A 157 -5.89 -3.37 18.89
C LEU A 157 -6.87 -2.29 19.36
N VAL A 158 -7.22 -2.26 20.65
CA VAL A 158 -8.16 -1.26 21.21
C VAL A 158 -7.60 0.16 21.09
N HIS A 159 -6.31 0.35 21.41
CA HIS A 159 -5.67 1.66 21.29
C HIS A 159 -5.50 2.08 19.81
N GLY A 160 -5.15 1.13 18.94
CA GLY A 160 -5.08 1.31 17.49
C GLY A 160 -6.39 1.77 16.89
N THR A 161 -7.38 0.88 16.88
CA THR A 161 -8.72 1.14 16.36
C THR A 161 -9.36 2.38 16.98
N GLY A 162 -9.20 2.59 18.29
CA GLY A 162 -9.78 3.74 18.99
C GLY A 162 -9.26 5.07 18.43
N PHE A 163 -7.95 5.20 18.23
CA PHE A 163 -7.38 6.41 17.62
C PHE A 163 -7.78 6.53 16.15
N GLN A 164 -7.61 5.47 15.38
CA GLN A 164 -7.85 5.48 13.93
C GLN A 164 -9.31 5.82 13.60
N ARG A 165 -10.28 5.24 14.31
CA ARG A 165 -11.71 5.53 14.08
C ARG A 165 -12.17 6.83 14.72
N HIS A 166 -11.90 7.04 16.01
CA HIS A 166 -12.53 8.13 16.74
C HIS A 166 -11.77 9.46 16.67
N VAL A 167 -10.49 9.45 16.27
CA VAL A 167 -9.69 10.68 16.14
C VAL A 167 -9.44 11.03 14.67
N LEU A 168 -8.88 10.09 13.89
CA LEU A 168 -8.60 10.32 12.47
C LEU A 168 -9.89 10.32 11.63
N GLY A 169 -10.84 9.45 11.95
CA GLY A 169 -12.04 9.21 11.13
C GLY A 169 -11.81 8.17 10.03
N ALA A 170 -10.82 7.30 10.19
CA ALA A 170 -10.56 6.16 9.32
C ALA A 170 -11.44 4.94 9.70
N ASP A 171 -11.53 3.95 8.82
CA ASP A 171 -12.14 2.66 9.14
C ASP A 171 -11.23 1.50 8.70
N PRO A 172 -10.25 1.11 9.54
CA PRO A 172 -9.32 0.04 9.21
C PRO A 172 -10.07 -1.29 9.03
N ALA A 173 -9.96 -1.88 7.84
CA ALA A 173 -10.61 -3.14 7.47
C ALA A 173 -9.60 -4.29 7.20
N THR A 174 -8.32 -3.99 7.33
CA THR A 174 -7.19 -4.75 6.81
C THR A 174 -6.12 -4.84 7.88
N ALA A 175 -5.61 -6.04 8.13
CA ALA A 175 -4.44 -6.24 8.99
C ALA A 175 -3.16 -5.97 8.19
N TRP A 176 -2.13 -5.46 8.86
CA TRP A 176 -0.85 -5.10 8.25
C TRP A 176 0.29 -5.52 9.17
N GLN A 177 0.91 -6.66 8.86
CA GLN A 177 1.99 -7.29 9.62
C GLN A 177 3.12 -7.68 8.65
N LEU A 178 3.89 -6.69 8.18
CA LEU A 178 4.89 -6.86 7.13
C LEU A 178 6.31 -7.19 7.66
N ASP A 179 6.61 -6.84 8.91
CA ASP A 179 7.93 -6.97 9.56
C ASP A 179 7.85 -7.61 10.96
N VAL A 180 6.84 -8.47 11.18
CA VAL A 180 6.81 -9.37 12.34
C VAL A 180 7.61 -10.65 12.09
N PHE A 181 8.35 -11.11 13.10
CA PHE A 181 9.06 -12.38 13.05
C PHE A 181 8.12 -13.56 13.35
N GLY A 182 7.33 -13.91 12.34
CA GLY A 182 6.32 -14.97 12.38
C GLY A 182 4.93 -14.44 12.79
N HIS A 183 3.90 -15.22 12.49
CA HIS A 183 2.50 -14.83 12.70
C HIS A 183 1.82 -15.75 13.72
N ASP A 184 1.11 -15.15 14.69
CA ASP A 184 0.25 -15.88 15.60
C ASP A 184 -1.02 -16.31 14.85
N PRO A 185 -1.33 -17.63 14.76
CA PRO A 185 -2.54 -18.11 14.09
C PRO A 185 -3.85 -17.62 14.74
N GLN A 186 -3.81 -17.11 15.97
CA GLN A 186 -4.99 -16.52 16.63
C GLN A 186 -5.26 -15.08 16.22
N PHE A 187 -4.26 -14.36 15.69
CA PHE A 187 -4.38 -12.94 15.34
C PHE A 187 -5.54 -12.62 14.37
N PRO A 188 -5.80 -13.42 13.30
CA PRO A 188 -6.96 -13.20 12.43
C PRO A 188 -8.31 -13.35 13.17
N GLY A 189 -8.34 -14.06 14.29
CA GLY A 189 -9.51 -14.23 15.15
C GLY A 189 -9.81 -13.04 16.07
N TRP A 190 -8.97 -12.00 16.07
CA TRP A 190 -9.13 -10.79 16.88
C TRP A 190 -9.53 -9.59 16.02
N PRO A 191 -10.76 -9.56 15.47
CA PRO A 191 -11.16 -8.51 14.55
C PRO A 191 -11.13 -7.15 15.25
N PRO A 192 -10.75 -6.07 14.53
CA PRO A 192 -11.03 -4.71 14.98
C PRO A 192 -12.55 -4.56 15.06
N THR A 193 -13.10 -4.60 16.28
CA THR A 193 -14.54 -4.66 16.55
C THR A 193 -15.30 -3.66 15.69
N ARG A 194 -16.11 -4.12 14.73
CA ARG A 194 -17.06 -3.23 14.04
C ARG A 194 -18.15 -2.90 15.07
N GLY A 195 -18.05 -1.72 15.65
CA GLY A 195 -19.11 -1.14 16.49
C GLY A 195 -20.31 -0.73 15.66
#